data_AF-A0A3N5T1X4-F1
#
_entry.id   AF-A0A3N5T1X4-F1
#
_cell.length_a   1.000
_cell.length_b   1.000
_cell.length_c   1.000
_cell.angle_alpha   90.00
_cell.angle_beta   90.00
_cell.angle_gamma   90.00
#
_symmetry.space_group_name_H-M   'P 1'
#
loop_
_entity.id
_entity.type
_entity.pdbx_description
1 polymer ?
#
loop_
_entity_poly.entity_id
_entity_poly.type
_entity_poly.pdbx_seq_one_letter_code
_entity_poly.pdbx_strand_id
1 'polypeptide(L)' 'WDTDGKEALPELKKMLVYANRVGISIAEHGTSSTKNSEVERYIKNSGLLEKKPSLLRLDVLKEDANEQRLIEGIKKLISE' A
#
# COMPACT_ATOMS: atom_id res chain seq x y z
N TRP A 1 -12.20 -13.09 3.53
CA TRP A 1 -11.18 -12.06 3.23
C TRP A 1 -11.86 -10.94 2.48
N ASP A 2 -11.58 -9.66 2.78
CA ASP A 2 -12.11 -8.51 2.05
C ASP A 2 -11.36 -8.35 0.72
N THR A 3 -11.82 -9.08 -0.29
CA THR A 3 -11.17 -9.18 -1.61
C THR A 3 -11.28 -7.89 -2.43
N ASP A 4 -12.31 -7.09 -2.15
CA ASP A 4 -12.64 -5.88 -2.92
C ASP A 4 -12.34 -4.59 -2.15
N GLY A 5 -11.90 -4.69 -0.89
CA GLY A 5 -11.63 -3.53 -0.03
C GLY A 5 -12.90 -2.79 0.42
N LYS A 6 -14.07 -3.46 0.43
CA LYS A 6 -15.36 -2.82 0.77
C LYS A 6 -15.39 -2.29 2.20
N GLU A 7 -14.72 -2.98 3.10
CA GLU A 7 -14.62 -2.60 4.51
C GLU A 7 -13.33 -1.80 4.76
N ALA A 8 -12.23 -2.16 4.09
CA ALA A 8 -10.93 -1.51 4.28
C ALA A 8 -10.88 -0.07 3.74
N LEU A 9 -11.46 0.20 2.57
CA LEU A 9 -11.38 1.51 1.92
C LEU A 9 -12.12 2.63 2.67
N PRO A 10 -13.33 2.41 3.23
CA PRO A 10 -13.99 3.41 4.08
C PRO A 10 -13.17 3.80 5.31
N GLU A 11 -12.60 2.82 6.01
CA GLU A 11 -11.79 3.09 7.21
C GLU A 11 -10.48 3.78 6.86
N LEU A 12 -9.82 3.37 5.77
CA LEU A 12 -8.65 4.09 5.26
C LEU A 12 -8.97 5.55 4.93
N LYS A 13 -10.13 5.83 4.32
CA LYS A 13 -10.57 7.20 4.04
C LYS A 13 -10.77 8.01 5.32
N LYS A 14 -11.32 7.41 6.38
CA LYS A 14 -11.44 8.06 7.70
C LYS A 14 -10.08 8.34 8.30
N MET A 15 -9.15 7.38 8.26
CA MET A 15 -7.78 7.56 8.75
C MET A 15 -7.08 8.73 8.05
N LEU A 16 -7.26 8.88 6.73
CA LEU A 16 -6.70 9.99 5.94
C LEU A 16 -7.27 11.38 6.31
N VAL A 17 -8.30 11.47 7.16
CA VAL A 17 -8.79 12.76 7.71
C VAL A 17 -8.02 13.14 8.97
N TYR A 18 -7.63 12.16 9.78
CA TYR A 18 -6.95 12.39 11.07
C TYR A 18 -5.43 12.34 10.95
N ALA A 19 -4.91 11.51 10.06
CA ALA A 19 -3.48 11.34 9.84
C ALA A 19 -2.99 12.27 8.74
N ASN A 20 -1.88 12.97 9.01
CA ASN A 20 -1.20 13.81 8.01
C ASN A 20 -0.58 12.98 6.87
N ARG A 21 -0.23 11.71 7.13
CA ARG A 21 0.27 10.77 6.11
C ARG A 21 0.04 9.32 6.53
N VAL A 22 -0.28 8.47 5.57
CA VAL A 22 -0.40 7.02 5.72
C VAL A 22 0.50 6.34 4.69
N GLY A 23 1.41 5.49 5.16
CA GLY A 23 2.24 4.63 4.32
C GLY A 23 1.83 3.17 4.48
N ILE A 24 1.65 2.46 3.38
CA ILE A 24 1.33 1.03 3.37
C ILE A 24 2.53 0.28 2.79
N SER A 25 3.06 -0.69 3.53
CA SER A 25 4.03 -1.66 3.01
C SER A 25 3.37 -3.03 2.88
N ILE A 26 3.46 -3.64 1.70
CA ILE A 26 2.94 -4.98 1.43
C ILE A 26 4.13 -5.90 1.18
N ALA A 27 4.27 -6.95 1.98
CA ALA A 27 5.15 -8.07 1.67
C ALA A 27 4.39 -9.07 0.81
N GLU A 28 4.71 -9.14 -0.47
CA GLU A 28 4.13 -10.07 -1.43
C GLU A 28 4.84 -11.43 -1.36
N HIS A 29 4.06 -12.51 -1.34
CA HIS A 29 4.56 -13.88 -1.42
C HIS A 29 4.45 -14.37 -2.88
N GLY A 30 5.55 -14.84 -3.46
CA GLY A 30 5.69 -15.05 -4.91
C GLY A 30 4.93 -16.25 -5.50
N THR A 31 4.07 -16.92 -4.74
CA THR A 31 3.44 -18.20 -5.11
C THR A 31 2.09 -18.07 -5.82
N SER A 32 1.48 -16.88 -5.85
CA SER A 32 0.25 -16.65 -6.61
C SER A 32 0.53 -16.31 -8.07
N SER A 33 -0.13 -17.00 -8.99
CA SER A 33 -0.12 -16.74 -10.44
C SER A 33 -0.59 -15.33 -10.82
N THR A 34 -1.19 -14.60 -9.87
CA THR A 34 -1.50 -13.18 -9.94
C THR A 34 -0.47 -12.42 -9.11
N LYS A 35 0.38 -11.61 -9.76
CA LYS A 35 1.47 -10.81 -9.16
C LYS A 35 0.99 -9.60 -8.35
N ASN A 36 -0.16 -9.68 -7.67
CA ASN A 36 -0.61 -8.63 -6.78
C ASN A 36 -1.37 -9.26 -5.62
N SER A 37 -1.08 -8.81 -4.39
CA SER A 37 -1.93 -9.12 -3.25
C SER A 37 -3.32 -8.49 -3.42
N GLU A 38 -4.33 -9.06 -2.76
CA GLU A 38 -5.67 -8.47 -2.78
C GLU A 38 -5.69 -7.04 -2.22
N VAL A 39 -4.84 -6.75 -1.23
CA VAL A 39 -4.64 -5.40 -0.68
C VAL A 39 -4.12 -4.44 -1.74
N GLU A 40 -3.07 -4.84 -2.46
CA GLU A 40 -2.51 -4.04 -3.54
C GLU A 40 -3.56 -3.76 -4.63
N ARG A 41 -4.34 -4.79 -4.97
CA ARG A 41 -5.38 -4.72 -6.00
C ARG A 41 -6.45 -3.69 -5.66
N TYR A 42 -7.08 -3.77 -4.47
CA TYR A 42 -8.13 -2.82 -4.13
C TYR A 42 -7.59 -1.41 -3.85
N ILE A 43 -6.37 -1.26 -3.32
CA ILE A 43 -5.77 0.07 -3.10
C ILE A 43 -5.51 0.76 -4.43
N LYS A 44 -4.90 0.06 -5.41
CA LYS A 44 -4.71 0.60 -6.77
C LYS A 44 -6.04 0.91 -7.45
N ASN A 45 -7.01 0.00 -7.38
CA ASN A 45 -8.32 0.19 -8.01
C ASN A 45 -9.15 1.32 -7.37
N SER A 46 -8.89 1.67 -6.11
CA SER A 46 -9.61 2.74 -5.41
C SER A 46 -9.34 4.14 -5.97
N GLY A 47 -8.24 4.31 -6.70
CA GLY A 47 -7.77 5.61 -7.19
C GLY A 47 -7.28 6.55 -6.08
N LEU A 48 -7.09 6.05 -4.85
CA LEU A 48 -6.70 6.90 -3.71
C LEU A 48 -5.25 7.36 -3.80
N LEU A 49 -4.37 6.55 -4.39
CA LEU A 49 -2.95 6.88 -4.58
C LEU A 49 -2.79 8.09 -5.51
N GLU A 50 -3.63 8.19 -6.53
CA GLU A 50 -3.63 9.27 -7.53
C GLU A 50 -4.37 10.51 -7.03
N LYS A 51 -5.47 10.31 -6.28
CA LYS A 51 -6.26 11.42 -5.73
C LYS A 51 -5.59 12.10 -4.54
N LYS A 52 -4.78 11.37 -3.76
CA LYS A 52 -4.17 11.85 -2.52
C LYS A 52 -2.70 11.46 -2.40
N PRO A 53 -1.84 11.81 -3.38
CA PRO A 53 -0.44 11.37 -3.42
C PRO A 53 0.40 11.90 -2.25
N SER A 54 0.00 13.02 -1.65
CA SER A 54 0.64 13.60 -0.46
C SER A 54 0.24 12.91 0.85
N LEU A 55 -0.93 12.25 0.90
CA LEU A 55 -1.48 11.65 2.12
C LEU A 55 -1.35 10.13 2.15
N LEU A 56 -1.28 9.46 0.99
CA LEU A 56 -1.22 8.01 0.90
C LEU A 56 -0.08 7.56 -0.02
N ARG A 57 0.79 6.67 0.50
CA ARG A 57 1.84 6.01 -0.30
C ARG A 57 1.81 4.51 -0.10
N LEU A 58 2.20 3.79 -1.14
CA LEU A 58 2.26 2.34 -1.17
C LEU A 58 3.64 1.87 -1.58
N ASP A 59 4.18 0.91 -0.83
CA ASP A 59 5.36 0.15 -1.18
C ASP A 59 5.06 -1.35 -1.19
N VAL A 60 5.53 -2.04 -2.21
CA VAL A 60 5.36 -3.49 -2.36
C VAL A 60 6.73 -4.13 -2.42
N LEU A 61 6.96 -5.02 -1.47
CA LEU A 61 8.20 -5.75 -1.26
C LEU A 61 7.98 -7.18 -1.74
N LYS A 62 8.93 -7.70 -2.51
CA LYS A 62 8.96 -9.11 -2.86
C LYS A 62 9.58 -9.91 -1.72
N GLU A 63 9.29 -11.19 -1.69
CA GLU A 63 9.83 -12.15 -0.71
C GLU A 63 11.38 -12.17 -0.66
N ASP A 64 12.03 -11.90 -1.78
CA ASP A 64 13.49 -11.84 -1.92
C ASP A 64 14.09 -10.44 -1.65
N ALA A 65 13.33 -9.52 -1.06
CA ALA A 65 13.80 -8.16 -0.77
C ALA A 65 14.98 -8.18 0.22
N ASN A 66 16.10 -7.57 -0.20
CA ASN A 66 17.27 -7.38 0.64
C ASN A 66 17.14 -6.14 1.55
N GLU A 67 18.09 -5.96 2.48
CA GLU A 67 18.11 -4.82 3.41
C GLU A 67 18.08 -3.47 2.69
N GLN A 68 18.82 -3.35 1.58
CA GLN A 68 18.83 -2.13 0.78
C GLN A 68 17.43 -1.78 0.24
N ARG A 69 16.68 -2.78 -0.24
CA ARG A 69 15.30 -2.60 -0.70
C ARG A 69 14.35 -2.19 0.42
N LEU A 70 14.56 -2.69 1.64
CA LEU A 70 13.78 -2.28 2.82
C LEU A 70 14.04 -0.80 3.16
N ILE A 71 15.30 -0.37 3.15
CA ILE A 71 15.68 1.03 3.39
C ILE A 71 15.06 1.94 2.33
N GLU A 72 15.09 1.54 1.06
CA GLU A 72 14.45 2.29 -0.03
C GLU A 72 12.93 2.39 0.14
N GLY A 73 12.29 1.30 0.58
CA GLY A 73 10.86 1.28 0.87
C GLY A 73 10.48 2.26 1.97
N ILE A 74 11.22 2.24 3.08
CA ILE A 74 11.02 3.20 4.18
C ILE A 74 11.22 4.64 3.68
N LYS A 75 12.31 4.91 2.95
CA LYS A 75 12.59 6.23 2.37
C LYS A 75 11.46 6.71 1.47
N LYS A 76 10.92 5.84 0.62
CA LYS A 76 9.80 6.15 -0.29
C LYS A 76 8.53 6.54 0.45
N LEU A 77 8.26 5.90 1.59
CA LEU A 77 7.06 6.16 2.39
C LEU A 77 7.16 7.46 3.19
N ILE A 78 8.36 7.81 3.67
CA ILE A 78 8.56 9.02 4.47
C ILE A 78 8.96 10.24 3.65
N SER A 79 9.43 10.06 2.41
CA SER A 79 9.82 11.19 1.56
C SER A 79 8.63 12.10 1.27
N GLU A 80 8.89 13.41 1.26
CA GLU A 80 7.93 14.43 0.82
C GLU A 80 7.89 14.54 -0.70
#